data_AF-A0A960DTM2-F1
#
_entry.id   AF-A0A960DTM2-F1
#
_cell.length_a   1.000
_cell.length_b   1.000
_cell.length_c   1.000
_cell.angle_alpha   90.00
_cell.angle_beta   90.00
_cell.angle_gamma   90.00
#
_symmetry.space_group_name_H-M   'P 1'
#
loop_
_entity.id
_entity.type
_entity.pdbx_description
1 polymer ?
#
loop_
_entity_poly.entity_id
_entity_poly.type
_entity_poly.pdbx_seq_one_letter_code
_entity_poly.pdbx_strand_id
1 'polypeptide(L)'
;SAIDCIVQLTRLRDGTRRITHITEIQGMEGDVITLQDVFLFDFGMGVDEHGRYRGHLKATGVRPKFAEKLQDQGIRLGPEVFQPEAFAKRGQGNW
;
A
#
# COMPACT_ATOMS: atom_id res chain seq x y z
N SER A 1 12.59 14.93 -14.18
CA SER A 1 12.01 14.57 -12.87
C SER A 1 10.68 13.90 -13.13
N ALA A 2 10.55 12.63 -12.76
CA ALA A 2 9.31 11.86 -12.84
C ALA A 2 8.94 11.45 -11.41
N ILE A 3 7.65 11.30 -11.11
CA ILE A 3 7.20 10.84 -9.79
C ILE A 3 7.52 9.35 -9.69
N ASP A 4 8.21 8.93 -8.62
CA ASP A 4 8.56 7.52 -8.39
C ASP A 4 7.50 6.79 -7.55
N CYS A 5 6.93 7.48 -6.55
CA CYS A 5 6.04 6.88 -5.55
C CYS A 5 4.90 7.84 -5.19
N ILE A 6 3.71 7.28 -4.99
CA ILE A 6 2.51 7.95 -4.47
C ILE A 6 2.19 7.33 -3.12
N VAL A 7 2.00 8.19 -2.11
CA VAL A 7 1.51 7.79 -0.78
C VAL A 7 0.11 8.34 -0.60
N GLN A 8 -0.90 7.47 -0.69
CA GLN A 8 -2.29 7.87 -0.59
C GLN A 8 -2.75 7.88 0.86
N LEU A 9 -3.10 9.06 1.37
CA LEU A 9 -3.74 9.24 2.68
C LEU A 9 -5.25 9.40 2.53
N THR A 10 -6.01 8.63 3.30
CA THR A 10 -7.48 8.69 3.32
C THR A 10 -7.98 8.99 4.74
N ARG A 11 -8.97 9.88 4.86
CA ARG A 11 -9.76 10.01 6.09
C ARG A 11 -10.82 8.90 6.10
N LEU A 12 -10.71 7.99 7.05
CA LEU A 12 -11.62 6.86 7.19
C LEU A 12 -12.89 7.27 7.95
N ARG A 13 -13.91 6.40 7.91
CA ARG A 13 -15.22 6.64 8.55
C ARG A 13 -15.14 6.78 10.07
N ASP A 14 -14.14 6.17 10.69
CA ASP A 14 -13.83 6.33 12.12
C ASP A 14 -13.13 7.67 12.46
N GLY A 15 -12.95 8.55 11.46
CA GLY A 15 -12.32 9.86 11.60
C GLY A 15 -10.80 9.84 11.54
N THR A 16 -10.16 8.66 11.56
CA THR A 16 -8.70 8.54 11.48
C THR A 16 -8.19 8.85 10.08
N ARG A 17 -6.94 9.31 9.97
CA ARG A 17 -6.22 9.41 8.69
C ARG A 17 -5.24 8.25 8.61
N ARG A 18 -5.34 7.44 7.56
CA ARG A 18 -4.47 6.28 7.33
C ARG A 18 -3.88 6.35 5.94
N ILE A 19 -2.63 5.90 5.80
CA ILE A 19 -2.09 5.56 4.48
C ILE A 19 -2.85 4.32 4.02
N THR A 20 -3.47 4.39 2.85
CA THR A 20 -4.25 3.29 2.28
C THR A 20 -3.52 2.60 1.15
N HIS A 21 -2.66 3.33 0.43
CA HIS A 21 -1.88 2.82 -0.69
C HIS A 21 -0.49 3.44 -0.67
N ILE A 22 0.52 2.64 -0.98
CA ILE A 22 1.83 3.09 -1.41
C ILE A 22 2.05 2.48 -2.78
N THR A 23 2.12 3.33 -3.80
CA THR A 23 2.03 2.92 -5.21
C THR A 23 3.23 3.45 -5.97
N GLU A 24 3.91 2.57 -6.71
CA GLU A 24 4.98 2.95 -7.64
C GLU A 24 4.39 3.36 -8.99
N ILE A 25 4.92 4.42 -9.58
CA ILE A 25 4.68 4.74 -10.99
C ILE A 25 5.69 3.92 -11.81
N GLN A 26 5.19 2.95 -12.58
CA GLN A 26 6.04 2.10 -13.42
C GLN A 26 6.54 2.82 -14.67
N GLY A 27 5.78 3.80 -15.16
CA GLY A 27 6.10 4.61 -16.32
C GLY A 27 4.86 4.99 -17.13
N MET A 28 5.06 5.12 -18.44
CA MET A 28 3.99 5.39 -19.41
C MET A 28 3.90 4.24 -20.42
N GLU A 29 2.68 3.81 -20.73
CA GLU A 29 2.35 2.98 -21.88
C GLU A 29 1.53 3.84 -22.85
N GLY A 30 2.19 4.39 -23.87
CA GLY A 30 1.62 5.49 -24.66
C GLY A 30 1.33 6.70 -23.78
N ASP A 31 0.07 7.12 -23.70
CA ASP A 31 -0.38 8.23 -22.85
C ASP A 31 -0.94 7.78 -21.48
N VAL A 32 -0.91 6.47 -21.19
CA VAL A 32 -1.44 5.91 -19.95
C VAL A 32 -0.33 5.74 -18.93
N ILE A 33 -0.53 6.29 -17.72
CA ILE A 33 0.38 6.06 -16.59
C ILE A 33 0.10 4.67 -16.01
N THR A 34 1.14 3.86 -15.92
CA THR A 34 1.06 2.53 -15.30
C THR A 34 1.47 2.62 -13.84
N LEU A 35 0.65 2.05 -12.97
CA LEU A 35 0.81 2.08 -11.52
C LEU A 35 0.90 0.65 -10.97
N GLN A 36 1.64 0.49 -9.88
CA GLN A 36 1.71 -0.78 -9.16
C GLN A 36 1.72 -0.56 -7.65
N ASP A 37 0.76 -1.16 -6.95
CA ASP A 37 0.68 -1.06 -5.50
C ASP A 37 1.75 -1.93 -4.83
N VAL A 38 2.55 -1.29 -3.99
CA VAL A 38 3.58 -1.92 -3.16
C VAL A 38 3.01 -2.31 -1.80
N PHE A 39 2.16 -1.45 -1.23
CA PHE A 39 1.46 -1.70 0.01
C PHE A 39 -0.01 -1.27 -0.08
N LEU A 40 -0.89 -2.06 0.53
CA LEU A 40 -2.32 -1.79 0.60
C LEU A 40 -2.83 -1.95 2.04
N PHE A 41 -3.74 -1.08 2.46
CA PHE A 41 -4.38 -1.20 3.77
C PHE A 41 -5.42 -2.31 3.78
N ASP A 42 -5.34 -3.21 4.75
CA ASP A 42 -6.25 -4.35 4.85
C ASP A 42 -7.58 -3.99 5.52
N PHE A 43 -8.52 -3.52 4.70
CA PHE A 43 -9.90 -3.29 5.14
C PHE A 43 -10.65 -4.58 5.50
N GLY A 44 -10.19 -5.76 5.06
CA GLY A 44 -10.81 -7.05 5.36
C GLY A 44 -10.75 -7.43 6.83
N MET A 45 -9.84 -6.81 7.60
CA MET A 45 -9.74 -6.98 9.05
C MET A 45 -10.91 -6.35 9.82
N GLY A 46 -11.76 -5.58 9.13
CA GLY A 46 -12.98 -5.01 9.69
C GLY A 46 -12.74 -3.86 10.67
N VAL A 47 -13.73 -3.64 11.53
CA VAL A 47 -13.72 -2.62 12.58
C VAL A 47 -13.80 -3.27 13.96
N ASP A 48 -13.33 -2.57 14.99
CA ASP A 48 -13.52 -2.98 16.39
C ASP A 48 -14.91 -2.60 16.92
N GLU A 49 -15.17 -2.92 18.19
CA GLU A 49 -16.45 -2.63 18.88
C GLU A 49 -16.78 -1.14 18.96
N HIS A 50 -15.78 -0.27 18.76
CA HIS A 50 -15.93 1.18 18.74
C HIS A 50 -15.99 1.74 17.30
N GLY A 51 -16.08 0.87 16.29
CA GLY A 51 -16.15 1.25 14.88
C GLY A 51 -14.81 1.68 14.28
N ARG A 52 -13.68 1.48 14.97
CA ARG A 52 -12.35 1.85 14.47
C ARG A 52 -11.79 0.76 13.57
N TYR A 53 -11.17 1.16 12.45
CA TYR A 53 -10.58 0.20 11.53
C TYR A 53 -9.40 -0.56 12.18
N ARG A 54 -9.42 -1.89 12.06
CA ARG A 54 -8.38 -2.78 12.61
C ARG A 54 -7.23 -3.05 11.64
N GLY A 55 -7.39 -2.66 10.37
CA GLY A 55 -6.41 -2.92 9.33
C GLY A 55 -5.08 -2.20 9.53
N HIS A 56 -4.07 -2.69 8.83
CA HIS A 56 -2.77 -2.06 8.66
C HIS A 56 -2.31 -2.20 7.19
N LEU A 57 -1.26 -1.47 6.81
CA LEU A 57 -0.63 -1.64 5.51
C LEU A 57 0.02 -3.03 5.41
N LYS A 58 -0.30 -3.76 4.35
CA LYS A 58 0.29 -5.05 4.00
C LYS A 58 1.05 -4.93 2.70
N ALA A 59 2.24 -5.51 2.66
CA ALA A 59 3.01 -5.61 1.42
C ALA A 59 2.27 -6.53 0.44
N THR A 60 2.26 -6.13 -0.83
CA THR A 60 1.65 -6.92 -1.91
C THR A 60 2.57 -8.02 -2.43
N GLY A 61 3.84 -8.03 -2.02
CA GLY A 61 4.89 -8.88 -2.60
C GLY A 61 5.70 -8.20 -3.70
N VAL A 62 5.28 -7.02 -4.16
CA VAL A 62 5.99 -6.26 -5.18
C VAL A 62 7.22 -5.61 -4.56
N ARG A 63 8.38 -5.82 -5.19
CA ARG A 63 9.60 -5.06 -4.88
C ARG A 63 9.70 -3.87 -5.83
N PRO A 64 9.62 -2.62 -5.34
CA PRO A 64 9.61 -1.45 -6.20
C PRO A 64 11.00 -1.13 -6.74
N LYS A 65 11.06 -0.58 -7.96
CA LYS A 65 12.32 -0.13 -8.59
C LYS A 65 12.95 1.02 -7.81
N PHE A 66 12.15 1.90 -7.20
CA PHE A 66 12.69 2.98 -6.37
C PHE A 66 13.46 2.48 -5.13
N ALA A 67 13.33 1.21 -4.72
CA ALA A 67 14.11 0.66 -3.62
C ALA A 67 15.63 0.66 -3.92
N GLU A 68 16.02 0.49 -5.18
CA GLU A 68 17.42 0.60 -5.62
C GLU A 68 17.92 2.05 -5.46
N LYS A 69 17.11 3.02 -5.87
CA LYS A 69 17.42 4.45 -5.68
C LYS A 69 17.57 4.80 -4.19
N LEU A 70 16.71 4.25 -3.32
CA LEU A 70 16.85 4.44 -1.87
C LEU A 70 18.18 3.87 -1.37
N GLN A 71 18.56 2.67 -1.83
CA GLN A 71 19.83 2.04 -1.48
C GLN A 71 21.04 2.88 -1.93
N ASP A 72 21.00 3.47 -3.12
CA ASP A 72 22.04 4.38 -3.63
C ASP A 72 22.16 5.65 -2.78
N GLN A 73 21.06 6.08 -2.14
CA GLN A 73 21.05 7.16 -1.15
C GLN A 73 21.39 6.69 0.29
N GLY A 74 21.86 5.46 0.45
CA GLY A 74 22.25 4.89 1.73
C GLY A 74 21.10 4.30 2.55
N ILE A 75 19.87 4.29 2.04
CA ILE A 75 18.69 3.73 2.71
C ILE A 75 18.49 2.29 2.21
N ARG A 76 19.00 1.33 2.96
CA ARG A 76 18.85 -0.10 2.62
C ARG A 76 17.58 -0.66 3.25
N LEU A 77 16.64 -1.05 2.40
CA LEU A 77 15.45 -1.81 2.81
C LEU A 77 15.73 -3.30 2.62
N GLY A 78 15.62 -4.07 3.70
CA GLY A 78 15.71 -5.53 3.61
C GLY A 78 14.53 -6.12 2.83
N PRO A 79 14.70 -7.30 2.21
CA PRO A 79 13.65 -7.95 1.41
C PRO A 79 12.38 -8.25 2.21
N GLU A 80 12.48 -8.43 3.53
CA GLU A 80 11.38 -8.67 4.45
C GLU A 80 10.34 -7.54 4.45
N VAL A 81 10.76 -6.30 4.12
CA VAL A 81 9.86 -5.14 4.02
C VAL A 81 8.77 -5.34 2.98
N PHE A 82 9.07 -6.10 1.91
CA PHE A 82 8.15 -6.34 0.80
C PHE A 82 7.60 -7.77 0.78
N GLN A 83 7.84 -8.55 1.84
CA GLN A 83 7.34 -9.93 1.91
C GLN A 83 5.80 -9.90 1.99
N PRO A 84 5.09 -10.63 1.10
CA PRO A 84 3.63 -10.53 1.03
C PRO A 84 2.99 -11.03 2.33
N GLU A 85 2.07 -10.23 2.88
CA GLU A 85 1.19 -10.65 3.97
C GLU A 85 -0.17 -11.07 3.42
N ALA A 86 -0.76 -12.12 3.98
CA ALA A 86 -2.10 -12.55 3.60
C ALA A 86 -3.13 -11.48 3.99
N PHE A 87 -3.92 -11.02 3.01
CA PHE A 87 -5.06 -10.14 3.27
C PHE A 87 -6.18 -10.93 3.96
N ALA A 88 -6.81 -10.30 4.95
CA ALA A 88 -7.99 -10.86 5.58
C ALA A 88 -9.07 -11.03 4.50
N LYS A 89 -9.64 -12.23 4.44
CA LYS A 89 -10.83 -12.45 3.61
C LYS A 89 -11.88 -11.48 4.10
N ARG A 90 -12.37 -10.59 3.23
CA ARG A 90 -13.58 -9.84 3.53
C ARG A 90 -14.63 -10.90 3.86
N GLY A 91 -15.16 -10.88 5.09
CA GLY A 91 -16.27 -11.76 5.43
C GLY A 91 -17.32 -11.62 4.33
N GLN A 92 -17.80 -12.74 3.79
CA GLN A 92 -18.99 -12.77 2.95
C GLN A 92 -20.16 -12.27 3.80
N GLY A 93 -20.28 -10.96 3.94
CA GLY A 93 -21.48 -10.30 4.40
C GLY A 93 -22.39 -10.17 3.19
N ASN A 94 -23.45 -10.96 3.19
CA ASN A 94 -24.58 -10.80 2.26
C ASN A 94 -25.00 -9.32 2.26
N TRP A 95 -24.83 -8.67 1.11
CA TRP A 95 -25.57 -7.47 0.75
C TRP A 95 -26.86 -7.90 0.06
#